data_AF-A0A352KRJ2-F1
#
_entry.id   AF-A0A352KRJ2-F1
#
_cell.length_a   1.000
_cell.length_b   1.000
_cell.length_c   1.000
_cell.angle_alpha   90.00
_cell.angle_beta   90.00
_cell.angle_gamma   90.00
#
_symmetry.space_group_name_H-M   'P 1'
#
loop_
_entity.id
_entity.type
_entity.pdbx_description
1 polymer ?
#
loop_
_entity_poly.entity_id
_entity_poly.type
_entity_poly.pdbx_seq_one_letter_code
_entity_poly.pdbx_strand_id
1 'polypeptide(L)'
;MLLASIRERQREIAVMRAIGAPPWFILLLIEVEGLLITVSSLVSAILILALSTSMSKDFLAEQFSLFIDGNLLTSQSISYLMMIVAGSLTLGLIPGMAAYRRALQQQLT
;
A
#
# COMPACT_ATOMS: atom_id res chain seq x y z
N MET A 1 6.85 -7.75 6.11
CA MET A 1 6.14 -8.97 5.65
C MET A 1 6.45 -9.36 4.20
N LEU A 2 6.79 -8.42 3.29
CA LEU A 2 7.13 -8.76 1.89
C LEU A 2 8.39 -9.66 1.73
N LEU A 3 9.46 -9.43 2.51
CA LEU A 3 10.69 -10.24 2.44
C LEU A 3 10.52 -11.71 2.84
N ALA A 4 9.56 -12.02 3.73
CA ALA A 4 9.26 -13.38 4.17
C ALA A 4 8.44 -14.14 3.11
N SER A 5 7.41 -13.50 2.56
CA SER A 5 6.59 -14.04 1.44
C SER A 5 7.44 -14.38 0.21
N ILE A 6 8.40 -13.51 -0.17
CA ILE A 6 9.32 -13.75 -1.29
C ILE A 6 10.15 -15.04 -1.10
N ARG A 7 10.44 -15.41 0.16
CA ARG A 7 11.23 -16.60 0.50
C ARG A 7 10.40 -17.89 0.39
N GLU A 8 9.12 -17.82 0.73
CA GLU A 8 8.16 -18.93 0.57
C GLU A 8 7.75 -19.15 -0.89
N ARG A 9 7.63 -18.08 -1.70
CA ARG A 9 7.29 -18.16 -3.13
C ARG A 9 8.47 -18.35 -4.10
N GLN A 10 9.68 -18.61 -3.60
CA GLN A 10 10.87 -18.85 -4.46
C GLN A 10 10.62 -19.97 -5.50
N ARG A 11 9.88 -21.04 -5.12
CA ARG A 11 9.53 -22.13 -6.04
C ARG A 11 8.56 -21.69 -7.14
N GLU A 12 7.58 -20.84 -6.84
CA GLU A 12 6.66 -20.31 -7.85
C GLU A 12 7.36 -19.36 -8.82
N ILE A 13 8.27 -18.52 -8.31
CA ILE A 13 9.09 -17.60 -9.12
C ILE A 13 10.02 -18.39 -10.06
N ALA A 14 10.60 -19.50 -9.58
CA ALA A 14 11.40 -20.39 -10.42
C ALA A 14 10.57 -21.03 -11.55
N VAL A 15 9.32 -21.42 -11.29
CA VAL A 15 8.39 -21.93 -12.32
C VAL A 15 8.00 -20.83 -13.30
N MET A 16 7.68 -19.62 -12.84
CA MET A 16 7.39 -18.48 -13.73
C MET A 16 8.60 -18.11 -14.60
N ARG A 17 9.83 -18.21 -14.07
CA ARG A 17 11.05 -18.07 -14.88
C ARG A 17 11.26 -19.20 -15.88
N ALA A 18 10.91 -20.44 -15.54
CA ALA A 18 10.96 -21.56 -16.47
C ALA A 18 10.00 -21.37 -17.66
N ILE A 19 8.92 -20.60 -17.46
CA ILE A 19 7.96 -20.20 -18.51
C ILE A 19 8.42 -18.93 -19.27
N GLY A 20 9.51 -18.29 -18.85
CA GLY A 20 10.10 -17.13 -19.53
C GLY A 20 9.70 -15.75 -19.00
N ALA A 21 9.15 -15.65 -17.78
CA ALA A 21 8.75 -14.36 -17.22
C ALA A 21 9.97 -13.42 -17.00
N PRO A 22 9.94 -12.18 -17.55
CA PRO A 22 11.04 -11.23 -17.41
C PRO A 22 11.15 -10.72 -15.96
N PRO A 23 12.35 -10.33 -15.48
CA PRO A 23 12.56 -9.82 -14.12
C PRO A 23 11.69 -8.61 -13.73
N TRP A 24 11.28 -7.82 -14.73
CA TRP A 24 10.31 -6.73 -14.59
C TRP A 24 8.92 -7.18 -14.11
N PHE A 25 8.48 -8.39 -14.48
CA PHE A 25 7.18 -8.91 -14.07
C PHE A 25 7.11 -9.13 -12.55
N ILE A 26 8.19 -9.60 -11.94
CA ILE A 26 8.29 -9.79 -10.48
C ILE A 26 8.23 -8.43 -9.77
N LEU A 27 8.88 -7.41 -10.32
CA LEU A 27 8.84 -6.05 -9.79
C LEU A 27 7.40 -5.51 -9.82
N LEU A 28 6.72 -5.61 -10.98
CA LEU A 28 5.32 -5.20 -11.11
C LEU A 28 4.40 -5.94 -10.14
N LEU A 29 4.58 -7.24 -9.97
CA LEU A 29 3.76 -8.04 -9.07
C LEU A 29 3.84 -7.52 -7.62
N ILE A 30 5.06 -7.24 -7.15
CA ILE A 30 5.30 -6.73 -5.79
C ILE A 30 4.74 -5.31 -5.63
N GLU A 31 4.92 -4.45 -6.63
CA GLU A 31 4.34 -3.10 -6.62
C GLU A 31 2.82 -3.13 -6.59
N VAL A 32 2.18 -3.98 -7.41
CA VAL A 32 0.72 -4.12 -7.42
C VAL A 32 0.20 -4.65 -6.08
N GLU A 33 0.88 -5.63 -5.48
CA GLU A 33 0.52 -6.13 -4.15
C GLU A 33 0.61 -5.03 -3.09
N GLY A 34 1.70 -4.25 -3.10
CA GLY A 34 1.88 -3.11 -2.20
C GLY A 34 0.83 -2.02 -2.40
N LEU A 35 0.49 -1.71 -3.65
CA LEU A 35 -0.57 -0.76 -3.99
C LEU A 35 -1.93 -1.24 -3.50
N LEU A 36 -2.29 -2.51 -3.70
CA LEU A 36 -3.55 -3.08 -3.21
C LEU A 36 -3.66 -2.96 -1.69
N ILE A 37 -2.59 -3.28 -0.96
CA ILE A 37 -2.55 -3.13 0.50
C ILE A 37 -2.71 -1.65 0.89
N THR A 38 -2.01 -0.74 0.20
CA THR A 38 -2.10 0.71 0.48
C THR A 38 -3.52 1.23 0.25
N VAL A 39 -4.13 0.89 -0.88
CA VAL A 39 -5.50 1.32 -1.22
C VAL A 39 -6.50 0.76 -0.21
N SER A 40 -6.40 -0.53 0.14
CA SER A 40 -7.28 -1.12 1.16
C SER A 40 -7.14 -0.42 2.51
N SER A 41 -5.91 -0.07 2.89
CA SER A 41 -5.62 0.65 4.13
C SER A 41 -6.20 2.06 4.13
N LEU A 42 -6.13 2.77 3.00
CA LEU A 42 -6.75 4.10 2.84
C LEU A 42 -8.27 4.03 2.99
N VAL A 43 -8.91 3.06 2.34
CA VAL A 43 -10.36 2.84 2.46
C VAL A 43 -10.74 2.57 3.91
N SER A 44 -10.03 1.65 4.60
CA SER A 44 -10.27 1.36 6.00
C SER A 44 -10.04 2.57 6.91
N ALA A 45 -8.99 3.36 6.66
CA ALA A 45 -8.70 4.56 7.43
C ALA A 45 -9.82 5.60 7.33
N ILE A 46 -10.34 5.85 6.12
CA ILE A 46 -11.45 6.77 5.89
C ILE A 46 -12.72 6.27 6.61
N LEU A 47 -13.02 4.97 6.52
CA LEU A 47 -14.17 4.37 7.22
C LEU A 47 -14.07 4.52 8.74
N ILE A 48 -12.92 4.17 9.32
CA ILE A 48 -12.68 4.27 10.76
C ILE A 48 -12.77 5.73 11.21
N LEU A 49 -12.18 6.66 10.46
CA LEU A 49 -12.24 8.09 10.75
C LEU A 49 -13.69 8.60 10.71
N ALA A 50 -14.47 8.20 9.70
CA ALA A 50 -15.87 8.59 9.58
C ALA A 50 -16.72 8.06 10.75
N LEU A 51 -16.56 6.79 11.11
CA LEU A 51 -17.26 6.17 12.22
C LEU A 51 -16.90 6.82 13.55
N SER A 52 -15.60 7.02 13.81
CA SER A 52 -15.14 7.68 15.04
C SER A 52 -15.66 9.10 15.13
N THR A 53 -15.65 9.85 14.02
CA THR A 53 -16.15 11.21 14.00
C THR A 53 -17.66 11.23 14.27
N SER A 54 -18.43 10.33 13.66
CA SER A 54 -19.88 10.24 13.90
C SER A 54 -20.22 9.92 15.35
N MET A 55 -19.47 9.02 16.00
CA MET A 55 -19.70 8.65 17.41
C MET A 55 -19.28 9.77 18.37
N SER A 56 -18.21 10.51 18.05
CA SER A 56 -17.71 11.58 18.90
C SER A 56 -18.44 12.91 18.72
N LYS A 57 -19.13 13.14 17.59
CA LYS A 57 -19.86 14.39 17.30
C LYS A 57 -20.83 14.77 18.41
N ASP A 58 -21.67 13.84 18.84
CA ASP A 58 -22.71 14.11 19.85
C ASP A 58 -22.08 14.47 21.20
N PHE A 59 -21.03 13.74 21.59
CA PHE A 59 -20.30 13.99 22.84
C PHE A 59 -19.55 15.34 22.83
N LEU A 60 -18.97 15.72 21.69
CA LEU A 60 -18.26 17.01 21.55
C LEU A 60 -19.23 18.20 21.44
N ALA A 61 -20.39 18.02 20.83
CA ALA A 61 -21.39 19.07 20.73
C ALA A 61 -21.98 19.43 22.10
N GLU A 62 -22.28 18.43 22.95
CA GLU A 62 -22.85 18.66 24.29
C GLU A 62 -21.84 19.30 25.27
N GLN A 63 -20.60 18.81 25.29
CA GLN A 63 -19.62 19.21 26.32
C GLN A 63 -18.77 20.42 25.90
N PHE A 64 -18.47 20.55 24.60
CA PHE A 64 -17.52 21.54 24.09
C PHE A 64 -18.14 22.55 23.12
N SER A 65 -19.44 22.46 22.82
CA SER A 65 -20.12 23.32 21.83
C SER A 65 -19.42 23.33 20.46
N LEU A 66 -18.74 22.23 20.14
CA LEU A 66 -17.84 22.13 18.99
C LEU A 66 -18.52 21.34 17.88
N PHE A 67 -18.95 22.04 16.84
CA PHE A 67 -19.61 21.44 15.68
C PHE A 67 -18.56 20.95 14.68
N ILE A 68 -18.39 19.63 14.61
CA ILE A 68 -17.52 19.02 13.60
C ILE A 68 -18.30 18.89 12.29
N ASP A 69 -17.89 19.66 11.28
CA ASP A 69 -18.35 19.48 9.91
C ASP A 69 -17.95 18.09 9.40
N GLY A 70 -18.91 17.34 8.85
CA GLY A 70 -18.69 15.98 8.34
C GLY A 70 -17.88 15.91 7.04
N ASN A 71 -17.20 16.99 6.66
CA ASN A 71 -16.53 17.12 5.38
C ASN A 71 -15.11 16.51 5.43
N LEU A 72 -15.08 15.18 5.49
CA LEU A 72 -13.83 14.40 5.59
C LEU A 72 -13.00 14.47 4.29
N LEU A 73 -13.66 14.65 3.14
CA LEU A 73 -13.03 14.86 1.83
C LEU A 73 -12.93 16.35 1.49
N THR A 74 -11.98 17.03 2.12
CA THR A 74 -11.54 18.37 1.72
C THR A 74 -10.37 18.27 0.73
N SER A 75 -10.15 19.30 -0.09
CA SER A 75 -9.01 19.38 -1.03
C SER A 75 -7.65 19.06 -0.38
N GLN A 76 -7.51 19.43 0.89
CA GLN A 76 -6.31 19.17 1.67
C GLN A 76 -6.17 17.69 2.04
N SER A 77 -7.26 17.01 2.43
CA SER A 77 -7.27 15.55 2.66
C SER A 77 -6.86 14.79 1.40
N ILE A 78 -7.33 15.23 0.22
CA ILE A 78 -6.95 14.63 -1.07
C ILE A 78 -5.45 14.78 -1.33
N SER A 79 -4.85 15.94 -0.98
CA SER A 79 -3.41 16.14 -1.10
C SER A 79 -2.60 15.18 -0.20
N TYR A 80 -3.08 14.91 1.02
CA TYR A 80 -2.45 13.95 1.92
C TYR A 80 -2.55 12.52 1.40
N LEU A 81 -3.72 12.11 0.87
CA LEU A 81 -3.90 10.80 0.25
C LEU A 81 -2.92 10.60 -0.92
N MET A 82 -2.77 11.61 -1.78
CA MET A 82 -1.81 11.57 -2.89
C MET A 82 -0.36 11.44 -2.41
N MET A 83 0.02 12.17 -1.35
CA MET A 83 1.35 12.05 -0.75
C MET A 83 1.59 10.65 -0.17
N ILE A 84 0.60 10.05 0.48
CA ILE A 84 0.72 8.69 1.03
C ILE A 84 0.92 7.67 -0.09
N VAL A 85 0.16 7.75 -1.17
CA VAL A 85 0.30 6.84 -2.33
C VAL A 85 1.65 7.04 -3.02
N ALA A 86 2.08 8.29 -3.21
CA ALA A 86 3.42 8.56 -3.78
C ALA A 86 4.54 8.05 -2.86
N GLY A 87 4.38 8.21 -1.54
CA GLY A 87 5.30 7.68 -0.54
C GLY A 87 5.37 6.14 -0.55
N SER A 88 4.23 5.46 -0.68
CA SER A 88 4.20 3.99 -0.72
C SER A 88 4.83 3.44 -2.00
N LEU A 89 4.58 4.06 -3.15
CA LEU A 89 5.25 3.74 -4.41
C LEU A 89 6.77 3.92 -4.31
N THR A 90 7.23 5.08 -3.81
CA THR A 90 8.67 5.35 -3.70
C THR A 90 9.38 4.40 -2.74
N LEU A 91 8.75 4.04 -1.62
CA LEU A 91 9.29 3.07 -0.67
C LEU A 91 9.19 1.61 -1.17
N GLY A 92 8.14 1.29 -1.95
CA GLY A 92 7.92 -0.02 -2.59
C GLY A 92 8.91 -0.34 -3.71
N LEU A 93 9.41 0.70 -4.38
CA LEU A 93 10.40 0.55 -5.45
C LEU A 93 11.73 -0.01 -4.93
N ILE A 94 12.09 0.24 -3.66
CA ILE A 94 13.33 -0.25 -3.04
C ILE A 94 13.39 -1.79 -3.02
N PRO A 95 12.43 -2.51 -2.40
CA PRO A 95 12.39 -3.97 -2.46
C PRO A 95 12.12 -4.51 -3.88
N GLY A 96 11.35 -3.79 -4.71
CA GLY A 96 11.14 -4.15 -6.12
C GLY A 96 12.45 -4.20 -6.92
N MET A 97 13.31 -3.19 -6.75
CA MET A 97 14.65 -3.16 -7.35
C MET A 97 15.57 -4.25 -6.78
N ALA A 98 15.47 -4.54 -5.48
CA ALA A 98 16.23 -5.63 -4.88
C ALA A 98 15.82 -7.00 -5.44
N ALA A 99 14.53 -7.23 -5.69
CA ALA A 99 14.01 -8.44 -6.33
C ALA A 99 14.46 -8.55 -7.80
N TYR A 100 14.43 -7.44 -8.54
CA TYR A 100 14.93 -7.38 -9.92
C TYR A 100 16.41 -7.78 -10.01
N ARG A 101 17.26 -7.22 -9.14
CA ARG A 101 18.70 -7.55 -9.10
C ARG A 101 18.95 -9.03 -8.77
N ARG A 102 18.21 -9.60 -7.82
CA ARG A 102 18.31 -11.03 -7.46
C ARG A 102 17.87 -11.94 -8.61
N ALA A 103 16.80 -11.58 -9.31
CA ALA A 103 16.34 -12.33 -10.48
C ALA A 103 17.37 -12.29 -11.62
N LEU A 104 18.02 -11.15 -11.86
CA LEU A 104 19.06 -11.04 -12.89
C LEU A 104 20.31 -11.88 -12.53
N GLN A 105 20.70 -11.92 -11.25
CA GLN A 105 21.85 -12.71 -10.78
C GLN A 105 21.64 -14.23 -10.82
N GLN A 106 20.40 -14.71 -10.68
CA GLN A 106 20.05 -16.14 -10.79
C GLN A 106 20.16 -16.71 -12.22
N GLN A 107 20.63 -15.94 -13.21
CA GLN A 107 20.73 -16.36 -14.61
C GLN A 107 22.15 -16.80 -15.02
N LEU A 108 23.09 -16.96 -14.07
CA LEU A 108 24.52 -17.18 -14.37
C LEU A 108 25.22 -18.38 -13.67
N THR A 109 24.51 -19.38 -13.15
CA THR A 109 25.10 -20.72 -12.90
C THR A 109 24.07 -21.81 -13.20
#